data_AF-A0A537Y6Z1-F1
#
_entry.id   AF-A0A537Y6Z1-F1
#
_cell.length_a   1.000
_cell.length_b   1.000
_cell.length_c   1.000
_cell.angle_alpha   90.00
_cell.angle_beta   90.00
_cell.angle_gamma   90.00
#
_symmetry.space_group_name_H-M   'P 1'
#
loop_
_entity.id
_entity.type
_entity.pdbx_description
1 polymer ?
#
loop_
_entity_poly.entity_id
_entity_poly.type
_entity_poly.pdbx_seq_one_letter_code
_entity_poly.pdbx_strand_id
1 'polypeptide(L)'
;MSYPPIGDYALIGDCHSSALVSRDGSIDWCCTPRLDSPSVFGRLLDRERGGFCSIGADGAETSRRYVNNSLVLETTFRAGGGEARLYDFFAMRRGGRDRPYRQLIRIVEGVRGRVELDLRASPRFDYGEVQPWFRREGAQLYSAIGGAQGLLFASDFPMERVDRHNLAARIIAR
;
A
#
# COMPACT_ATOMS: atom_id res chain seq x y z
N MET A 1 1.61 17.93 9.87
CA MET A 1 1.24 16.65 10.54
C MET A 1 2.51 15.96 10.98
N SER A 2 2.57 15.48 12.23
CA SER A 2 3.74 14.76 12.76
C SER A 2 3.89 13.37 12.16
N TYR A 3 5.10 12.85 12.13
CA TYR A 3 5.37 11.44 11.85
C TYR A 3 4.66 10.54 12.86
N PRO A 4 4.03 9.42 12.45
CA PRO A 4 3.58 8.42 13.40
C PRO A 4 4.79 7.87 14.18
N PRO A 5 4.61 7.52 15.46
CA PRO A 5 5.62 6.78 16.20
C PRO A 5 6.04 5.51 15.44
N ILE A 6 7.31 5.11 15.54
CA ILE A 6 7.78 3.90 14.85
C ILE A 6 6.99 2.64 15.28
N GLY A 7 6.56 2.58 16.54
CA GLY A 7 5.71 1.51 17.07
C GLY A 7 4.31 1.44 16.44
N ASP A 8 3.89 2.47 15.70
CA ASP A 8 2.62 2.51 14.97
C ASP A 8 2.73 1.98 13.54
N TYR A 9 3.91 1.51 13.15
CA TYR A 9 4.13 0.78 11.90
C TYR A 9 4.16 -0.73 12.14
N ALA A 10 3.60 -1.50 11.21
CA ALA A 10 3.65 -2.95 11.17
C ALA A 10 4.51 -3.39 9.99
N LEU A 11 5.35 -4.40 10.20
CA LEU A 11 6.22 -4.97 9.18
C LEU A 11 5.50 -6.08 8.40
N ILE A 12 5.57 -6.05 7.07
CA ILE A 12 5.20 -7.16 6.19
C ILE A 12 6.34 -7.46 5.22
N GLY A 13 6.44 -8.68 4.70
CA GLY A 13 7.53 -9.07 3.79
C GLY A 13 7.42 -10.48 3.21
N ASP A 14 8.27 -10.80 2.24
CA ASP A 14 8.35 -12.10 1.53
C ASP A 14 9.73 -12.76 1.61
N CYS A 15 10.54 -12.40 2.61
CA CYS A 15 11.96 -12.73 2.76
C CYS A 15 12.91 -12.07 1.76
N HIS A 16 12.40 -11.38 0.73
CA HIS A 16 13.20 -10.63 -0.23
C HIS A 16 12.97 -9.13 -0.10
N SER A 17 11.74 -8.72 0.14
CA SER A 17 11.26 -7.36 0.30
C SER A 17 10.54 -7.18 1.64
N SER A 18 10.43 -5.93 2.07
CA SER A 18 9.60 -5.56 3.21
C SER A 18 8.94 -4.21 3.02
N ALA A 19 7.82 -4.01 3.70
CA ALA A 19 7.14 -2.74 3.78
C ALA A 19 6.70 -2.44 5.23
N LEU A 20 6.59 -1.15 5.56
CA LEU A 20 6.04 -0.69 6.82
C LEU A 20 4.68 -0.03 6.60
N VAL A 21 3.68 -0.56 7.30
CA VAL A 21 2.28 -0.14 7.21
C VAL A 21 1.86 0.59 8.48
N SER A 22 1.46 1.85 8.37
CA SER A 22 0.93 2.62 9.50
C SER A 22 -0.47 2.16 9.90
N ARG A 23 -0.92 2.57 11.10
CA ARG A 23 -2.26 2.25 11.63
C ARG A 23 -3.43 2.71 10.76
N ASP A 24 -3.24 3.76 9.95
CA ASP A 24 -4.24 4.30 9.04
C ASP A 24 -4.29 3.56 7.68
N GLY A 25 -3.57 2.45 7.53
CA GLY A 25 -3.55 1.66 6.30
C GLY A 25 -2.67 2.26 5.20
N SER A 26 -1.68 3.08 5.56
CA SER A 26 -0.69 3.59 4.61
C SER A 26 0.61 2.81 4.62
N ILE A 27 1.12 2.50 3.44
CA ILE A 27 2.45 1.94 3.24
C ILE A 27 3.40 3.11 3.01
N ASP A 28 4.20 3.38 4.03
CA ASP A 28 5.06 4.58 4.08
C ASP A 28 6.52 4.28 3.80
N TRP A 29 6.87 2.99 3.86
CA TRP A 29 8.19 2.49 3.51
C TRP A 29 8.02 1.20 2.72
N CYS A 30 8.70 1.10 1.58
CA CYS A 30 8.80 -0.16 0.83
C CYS A 30 10.03 -0.16 -0.05
N CYS A 31 10.84 -1.21 0.08
CA CYS A 31 11.94 -1.52 -0.83
C CYS A 31 11.62 -2.81 -1.59
N THR A 32 11.56 -2.69 -2.92
CA THR A 32 11.24 -3.79 -3.85
C THR A 32 12.03 -3.61 -5.14
N PRO A 33 12.58 -4.68 -5.74
CA PRO A 33 12.31 -6.11 -5.48
C PRO A 33 13.17 -6.76 -4.38
N ARG A 34 14.09 -6.02 -3.76
CA ARG A 34 14.89 -6.50 -2.63
C ARG A 34 14.83 -5.52 -1.46
N LEU A 35 15.12 -6.02 -0.27
CA LEU A 35 15.15 -5.27 0.99
C LEU A 35 16.17 -4.12 0.94
N ASP A 36 17.28 -4.34 0.23
CA ASP A 36 18.38 -3.39 0.02
C ASP A 36 18.21 -2.53 -1.24
N SER A 37 17.10 -2.67 -1.97
CA SER A 37 16.85 -1.84 -3.15
C SER A 37 16.47 -0.40 -2.75
N PRO A 38 16.70 0.58 -3.63
CA PRO A 38 16.17 1.92 -3.43
C PRO A 38 14.66 1.91 -3.22
N SER A 39 14.17 2.74 -2.31
CA SER A 39 12.76 2.70 -1.91
C SER A 39 11.84 3.11 -3.05
N VAL A 40 10.66 2.49 -3.11
CA VAL A 40 9.55 2.95 -3.97
C VAL A 40 8.52 3.80 -3.22
N PHE A 41 8.53 3.67 -1.89
CA PHE A 41 7.85 4.52 -0.92
C PHE A 41 8.80 4.81 0.23
N GLY A 42 8.90 6.07 0.61
CA GLY A 42 9.86 6.61 1.58
C GLY A 42 9.25 7.70 2.47
N ARG A 43 7.90 7.77 2.58
CA ARG A 43 7.19 8.73 3.44
C ARG A 43 7.63 8.68 4.91
N LEU A 44 8.19 7.56 5.35
CA LEU A 44 8.81 7.43 6.67
C LEU A 44 9.98 8.40 6.88
N LEU A 45 10.79 8.66 5.84
CA LEU A 45 11.96 9.54 5.91
C LEU A 45 11.63 10.99 5.53
N ASP A 46 10.72 11.16 4.56
CA ASP A 46 10.25 12.48 4.12
C ASP A 46 8.75 12.43 3.85
N ARG A 47 7.96 13.06 4.72
CA ARG A 47 6.50 13.03 4.66
C ARG A 47 5.91 13.65 3.39
N GLU A 48 6.63 14.57 2.76
CA GLU A 48 6.16 15.34 1.62
C GLU A 48 6.66 14.74 0.29
N ARG A 49 7.93 14.32 0.27
CA ARG A 49 8.61 13.89 -0.97
C ARG A 49 8.79 12.39 -1.07
N GLY A 50 8.68 11.65 0.02
CA GLY A 50 9.02 10.23 0.09
C GLY A 50 7.97 9.31 -0.55
N GLY A 51 6.72 9.75 -0.73
CA GLY A 51 5.70 8.94 -1.40
C GLY A 51 5.20 7.73 -0.61
N PHE A 52 4.02 7.23 -0.96
CA PHE A 52 3.29 6.23 -0.18
C PHE A 52 2.21 5.52 -1.02
N CYS A 53 1.60 4.48 -0.45
CA CYS A 53 0.36 3.90 -0.94
C CYS A 53 -0.61 3.71 0.24
N SER A 54 -1.72 4.44 0.28
CA SER A 54 -2.71 4.38 1.36
C SER A 54 -4.04 3.82 0.90
N ILE A 55 -4.65 3.01 1.76
CA ILE A 55 -6.08 2.66 1.71
C ILE A 55 -6.60 2.84 3.14
N GLY A 56 -7.50 3.78 3.35
CA GLY A 56 -8.00 4.08 4.70
C GLY A 56 -9.33 4.82 4.69
N ALA A 57 -10.00 4.83 5.83
CA ALA A 57 -11.26 5.55 6.05
C ALA A 57 -10.97 6.78 6.93
N ASP A 58 -11.42 7.95 6.50
CA ASP A 58 -11.23 9.19 7.24
C ASP A 58 -11.97 9.14 8.59
N GLY A 59 -11.30 9.61 9.64
CA GLY A 59 -11.83 9.62 11.01
C GLY A 59 -12.18 8.24 11.60
N ALA A 60 -11.77 7.13 10.98
CA ALA A 60 -12.11 5.79 11.47
C ALA A 60 -11.34 5.41 12.74
N GLU A 61 -12.01 4.68 13.63
CA GLU A 61 -11.32 3.93 14.68
C GLU A 61 -10.59 2.74 14.02
N THR A 62 -9.30 2.60 14.32
CA THR A 62 -8.44 1.58 13.70
C THR A 62 -7.90 0.59 14.73
N SER A 63 -7.91 -0.69 14.35
CA SER A 63 -7.23 -1.75 15.08
C SER A 63 -6.52 -2.68 14.10
N ARG A 64 -5.47 -3.36 14.56
CA ARG A 64 -4.64 -4.18 13.68
C ARG A 64 -4.15 -5.45 14.37
N ARG A 65 -3.98 -6.52 13.58
CA ARG A 65 -3.38 -7.77 14.02
C ARG A 65 -2.74 -8.51 12.85
N TYR A 66 -1.79 -9.39 13.17
CA TYR A 66 -1.32 -10.38 12.22
C TYR A 66 -2.25 -11.60 12.22
N VAL A 67 -2.57 -12.10 11.03
CA VAL A 67 -3.47 -13.24 10.86
C VAL A 67 -2.67 -14.55 11.00
N ASN A 68 -3.19 -15.50 11.80
CA ASN A 68 -2.67 -16.87 11.90
C ASN A 68 -1.15 -16.99 12.07
N ASN A 69 -0.54 -16.13 12.89
CA ASN A 69 0.91 -16.07 13.12
C ASN A 69 1.72 -15.93 11.81
N SER A 70 1.22 -15.13 10.86
CA SER A 70 1.88 -14.84 9.58
C SER A 70 2.18 -13.34 9.42
N LEU A 71 2.89 -12.96 8.35
CA LEU A 71 3.08 -11.55 7.96
C LEU A 71 1.92 -10.99 7.12
N VAL A 72 0.73 -11.59 7.21
CA VAL A 72 -0.51 -10.99 6.70
C VAL A 72 -1.06 -10.06 7.76
N LEU A 73 -1.05 -8.76 7.46
CA LEU A 73 -1.56 -7.73 8.35
C LEU A 73 -3.04 -7.47 8.05
N GLU A 74 -3.90 -7.63 9.05
CA GLU A 74 -5.30 -7.21 9.01
C GLU A 74 -5.44 -5.88 9.77
N THR A 75 -5.92 -4.85 9.08
CA THR A 75 -6.31 -3.55 9.65
C THR A 75 -7.82 -3.42 9.57
N THR A 76 -8.49 -3.25 10.71
CA THR A 76 -9.94 -3.02 10.79
C THR A 76 -10.23 -1.54 10.93
N PHE A 77 -11.10 -1.01 10.07
CA PHE A 77 -11.65 0.35 10.13
C PHE A 77 -13.10 0.31 10.61
N ARG A 78 -13.43 1.12 11.62
CA ARG A 78 -14.81 1.38 12.06
C ARG A 78 -15.14 2.86 11.84
N ALA A 79 -16.11 3.12 10.97
CA ALA A 79 -16.56 4.47 10.63
C ALA A 79 -18.03 4.45 10.23
N GLY A 80 -18.78 5.50 10.58
CA GLY A 80 -20.18 5.67 10.15
C GLY A 80 -21.11 4.50 10.52
N GLY A 81 -20.81 3.76 11.59
CA GLY A 81 -21.55 2.56 12.00
C GLY A 81 -21.25 1.29 11.19
N GLY A 82 -20.40 1.38 10.17
CA GLY A 82 -19.88 0.24 9.40
C GLY A 82 -18.53 -0.26 9.90
N GLU A 83 -18.13 -1.42 9.37
CA GLU A 83 -16.82 -2.03 9.60
C GLU A 83 -16.28 -2.61 8.30
N ALA A 84 -15.01 -2.35 8.00
CA ALA A 84 -14.28 -2.91 6.88
C ALA A 84 -12.88 -3.36 7.33
N ARG A 85 -12.32 -4.34 6.63
CA ARG A 85 -10.96 -4.83 6.85
C ARG A 85 -10.11 -4.59 5.61
N LEU A 86 -8.84 -4.29 5.86
CA LEU A 86 -7.79 -4.23 4.86
C LEU A 86 -6.75 -5.28 5.22
N TYR A 87 -6.45 -6.17 4.27
CA TYR A 87 -5.37 -7.13 4.39
C TYR A 87 -4.19 -6.69 3.53
N ASP A 88 -3.03 -6.53 4.14
CA ASP A 88 -1.77 -6.16 3.49
C ASP A 88 -0.76 -7.30 3.63
N PHE A 89 -0.23 -7.80 2.52
CA PHE A 89 0.80 -8.85 2.53
C PHE A 89 1.57 -8.91 1.21
N PHE A 90 2.76 -9.51 1.24
CA PHE A 90 3.43 -9.93 0.01
C PHE A 90 2.98 -11.35 -0.37
N ALA A 91 2.60 -11.55 -1.63
CA ALA A 91 2.18 -12.85 -2.13
C ALA A 91 3.37 -13.82 -2.16
N MET A 92 3.19 -14.97 -1.51
CA MET A 92 4.18 -16.03 -1.44
C MET A 92 3.82 -17.19 -2.36
N ARG A 93 4.80 -17.67 -3.13
CA ARG A 93 4.68 -18.95 -3.85
C ARG A 93 4.97 -20.11 -2.90
N ARG A 94 4.33 -21.26 -3.09
CA ARG A 94 4.74 -22.51 -2.41
C ARG A 94 6.19 -22.85 -2.79
N GLY A 95 7.08 -23.00 -1.81
CA GLY A 95 8.53 -23.12 -2.03
C GLY A 95 9.21 -21.81 -2.46
N GLY A 96 8.51 -20.68 -2.37
CA GLY A 96 8.91 -19.37 -2.88
C GLY A 96 9.97 -18.65 -2.05
N ARG A 97 10.61 -19.31 -1.07
CA ARG A 97 11.75 -18.75 -0.33
C ARG A 97 12.81 -18.19 -1.28
N ASP A 98 13.03 -18.83 -2.42
CA ASP A 98 14.07 -18.43 -3.38
C ASP A 98 13.50 -17.76 -4.64
N ARG A 99 12.18 -17.76 -4.82
CA ARG A 99 11.50 -17.26 -6.02
C ARG A 99 10.18 -16.58 -5.64
N PRO A 100 10.23 -15.39 -5.03
CA PRO A 100 9.03 -14.64 -4.65
C PRO A 100 8.28 -14.14 -5.89
N TYR A 101 6.97 -13.89 -5.74
CA TYR A 101 6.20 -13.21 -6.79
C TYR A 101 6.56 -11.72 -6.89
N ARG A 102 7.13 -11.13 -5.83
CA ARG A 102 7.43 -9.69 -5.71
C ARG A 102 6.17 -8.84 -5.88
N GLN A 103 5.06 -9.35 -5.34
CA GLN A 103 3.74 -8.74 -5.43
C GLN A 103 3.27 -8.39 -4.03
N LEU A 104 3.05 -7.11 -3.80
CA LEU A 104 2.34 -6.61 -2.64
C LEU A 104 0.85 -6.61 -2.97
N ILE A 105 0.06 -7.33 -2.19
CA ILE A 105 -1.39 -7.45 -2.36
C ILE A 105 -2.08 -6.72 -1.21
N ARG A 106 -3.12 -5.96 -1.57
CA ARG A 106 -3.98 -5.22 -0.65
C ARG A 106 -5.42 -5.61 -0.93
N ILE A 107 -6.13 -6.18 0.04
CA ILE A 107 -7.51 -6.66 -0.12
C ILE A 107 -8.43 -5.89 0.82
N VAL A 108 -9.48 -5.29 0.29
CA VAL A 108 -10.54 -4.66 1.08
C VAL A 108 -11.71 -5.64 1.22
N GLU A 109 -12.15 -5.87 2.45
CA GLU A 109 -13.30 -6.69 2.80
C GLU A 109 -14.33 -5.84 3.57
N GLY A 110 -15.57 -5.81 3.10
CA GLY A 110 -16.69 -5.28 3.87
C GLY A 110 -17.14 -6.30 4.92
N VAL A 111 -17.23 -5.89 6.18
CA VAL A 111 -17.63 -6.78 7.29
C VAL A 111 -19.09 -6.56 7.65
N ARG A 112 -19.49 -5.30 7.80
CA ARG A 112 -20.90 -4.91 8.03
C ARG A 112 -21.12 -3.44 7.72
N GLY A 113 -22.35 -3.11 7.35
CA GLY A 113 -22.75 -1.73 7.09
C GLY A 113 -22.07 -1.18 5.84
N ARG A 114 -21.70 0.10 5.86
CA ARG A 114 -21.06 0.77 4.73
C ARG A 114 -19.87 1.56 5.23
N VAL A 115 -18.71 1.35 4.64
CA VAL A 115 -17.49 2.14 4.91
C VAL A 115 -16.96 2.69 3.60
N GLU A 116 -16.72 3.99 3.56
CA GLU A 116 -16.02 4.66 2.47
C GLU A 116 -14.52 4.66 2.76
N LEU A 117 -13.73 4.20 1.79
CA LEU A 117 -12.28 4.14 1.86
C LEU A 117 -11.69 4.92 0.68
N ASP A 118 -10.64 5.69 0.94
CA ASP A 118 -9.87 6.36 -0.10
C ASP A 118 -8.56 5.62 -0.34
N LEU A 119 -8.32 5.27 -1.61
CA LEU A 119 -7.01 4.84 -2.09
C LEU A 119 -6.24 6.03 -2.63
N ARG A 120 -4.96 6.15 -2.24
CA ARG A 120 -3.99 7.04 -2.89
C ARG A 120 -2.68 6.30 -3.11
N ALA A 121 -2.18 6.31 -4.33
CA ALA A 121 -0.85 5.80 -4.64
C ALA A 121 0.02 6.93 -5.20
N SER A 122 1.11 7.20 -4.50
CA SER A 122 2.07 8.27 -4.77
C SER A 122 3.48 7.69 -4.72
N PRO A 123 3.88 6.81 -5.66
CA PRO A 123 5.21 6.22 -5.67
C PRO A 123 6.27 7.30 -5.87
N ARG A 124 7.38 7.19 -5.13
CA ARG A 124 8.55 8.05 -5.28
C ARG A 124 9.77 7.15 -5.20
N PHE A 125 10.41 6.99 -6.35
CA PHE A 125 11.51 6.07 -6.57
C PHE A 125 12.81 6.70 -6.05
N ASP A 126 13.79 5.83 -5.78
CA ASP A 126 15.12 6.21 -5.30
C ASP A 126 15.07 7.19 -4.11
N TYR A 127 14.43 6.77 -3.02
CA TYR A 127 14.32 7.56 -1.78
C TYR A 127 13.65 8.93 -1.94
N GLY A 128 12.84 9.12 -2.98
CA GLY A 128 12.15 10.39 -3.23
C GLY A 128 12.77 11.24 -4.33
N GLU A 129 13.89 10.82 -4.93
CA GLU A 129 14.56 11.57 -5.99
C GLU A 129 13.81 11.52 -7.32
N VAL A 130 13.11 10.43 -7.60
CA VAL A 130 12.42 10.21 -8.88
C VAL A 130 10.90 10.19 -8.67
N GLN A 131 10.20 11.08 -9.38
CA GLN A 131 8.74 11.07 -9.49
C GLN A 131 8.35 10.31 -10.77
N PRO A 132 7.97 9.02 -10.70
CA PRO A 132 7.61 8.26 -11.89
C PRO A 132 6.33 8.81 -12.54
N TRP A 133 6.19 8.66 -13.85
CA TRP A 133 4.94 8.96 -14.54
C TRP A 133 4.01 7.75 -14.56
N PHE A 134 2.72 7.99 -14.42
CA PHE A 134 1.70 6.97 -14.63
C PHE A 134 1.27 6.88 -16.09
N ARG A 135 1.32 5.67 -16.64
CA ARG A 135 0.73 5.31 -17.93
C ARG A 135 -0.36 4.26 -17.70
N ARG A 136 -1.50 4.43 -18.39
CA ARG A 136 -2.57 3.45 -18.39
C ARG A 136 -2.24 2.36 -19.40
N GLU A 137 -2.20 1.12 -18.94
CA GLU A 137 -1.88 -0.06 -19.77
C GLU A 137 -3.13 -0.91 -20.07
N GLY A 138 -4.19 -0.77 -19.26
CA GLY A 138 -5.45 -1.49 -19.43
C GLY A 138 -6.61 -0.79 -18.72
N ALA A 139 -7.72 -1.50 -18.51
CA ALA A 139 -8.89 -0.93 -17.84
C ALA A 139 -8.59 -0.55 -16.39
N GLN A 140 -7.95 -1.46 -15.63
CA GLN A 140 -7.58 -1.28 -14.23
C GLN A 140 -6.11 -1.63 -13.98
N LEU A 141 -5.26 -1.24 -14.93
CA LEU A 141 -3.83 -1.51 -14.91
C LEU A 141 -3.07 -0.24 -15.30
N TYR A 142 -2.20 0.19 -14.41
CA TYR A 142 -1.31 1.33 -14.62
C TYR A 142 0.14 0.92 -14.35
N SER A 143 1.06 1.46 -15.15
CA SER A 143 2.49 1.42 -14.85
C SER A 143 2.95 2.78 -14.33
N ALA A 144 3.69 2.81 -13.22
CA ALA A 144 4.50 3.93 -12.80
C ALA A 144 5.94 3.69 -13.28
N ILE A 145 6.49 4.55 -14.15
CA ILE A 145 7.83 4.37 -14.71
C ILE A 145 8.65 5.65 -14.49
N GLY A 146 9.88 5.51 -14.03
CA GLY A 146 10.81 6.62 -13.83
C GLY A 146 12.23 6.13 -13.55
N GLY A 147 13.22 6.81 -14.14
CA GLY A 147 14.62 6.35 -14.08
C GLY A 147 14.76 4.93 -14.66
N ALA A 148 15.43 4.05 -13.92
CA ALA A 148 15.58 2.62 -14.24
C ALA A 148 14.57 1.71 -13.51
N GLN A 149 13.53 2.29 -12.89
CA GLN A 149 12.56 1.56 -12.07
C GLN A 149 11.15 1.64 -12.66
N GLY A 150 10.35 0.61 -12.36
CA GLY A 150 8.95 0.55 -12.74
C GLY A 150 8.12 -0.27 -11.77
N LEU A 151 6.87 0.16 -11.54
CA LEU A 151 5.87 -0.56 -10.74
C LEU A 151 4.56 -0.70 -11.52
N LEU A 152 3.89 -1.83 -11.34
CA LEU A 152 2.53 -2.04 -11.83
C LEU A 152 1.54 -1.89 -10.68
N PHE A 153 0.45 -1.18 -10.96
CA PHE A 153 -0.71 -1.02 -10.09
C PHE A 153 -1.91 -1.64 -10.79
N ALA A 154 -2.44 -2.72 -10.22
CA ALA A 154 -3.59 -3.44 -10.73
C ALA A 154 -4.68 -3.48 -9.65
N SER A 155 -5.93 -3.34 -10.06
CA SER A 155 -7.10 -3.38 -9.18
C SER A 155 -8.30 -4.05 -9.87
N ASP A 156 -9.25 -4.53 -9.08
CA ASP A 156 -10.62 -4.89 -9.51
C ASP A 156 -11.57 -3.67 -9.49
N PHE A 157 -11.17 -2.67 -8.70
CA PHE A 157 -11.47 -1.24 -8.68
C PHE A 157 -11.25 -0.31 -9.88
N PRO A 158 -12.15 0.63 -10.26
CA PRO A 158 -11.71 1.83 -10.98
C PRO A 158 -10.67 2.65 -10.22
N MET A 159 -9.51 2.88 -10.84
CA MET A 159 -8.51 3.86 -10.41
C MET A 159 -8.38 4.99 -11.43
N GLU A 160 -8.17 6.20 -10.93
CA GLU A 160 -7.96 7.40 -11.73
C GLU A 160 -6.58 8.02 -11.49
N ARG A 161 -6.01 8.60 -12.54
CA ARG A 161 -4.85 9.46 -12.42
C ARG A 161 -5.29 10.82 -11.91
N VAL A 162 -4.80 11.21 -10.74
CA VAL A 162 -4.99 12.56 -10.19
C VAL A 162 -4.13 13.55 -10.96
N ASP A 163 -2.90 13.15 -11.28
CA ASP A 163 -1.97 13.94 -12.08
C ASP A 163 -1.01 13.03 -12.87
N ARG A 164 0.23 13.49 -13.14
CA ARG A 164 1.25 12.68 -13.83
C ARG A 164 1.88 11.62 -12.92
N HIS A 165 1.87 11.80 -11.60
CA HIS A 165 2.69 11.09 -10.62
C HIS A 165 1.87 10.39 -9.52
N ASN A 166 0.54 10.54 -9.52
CA ASN A 166 -0.33 10.03 -8.47
C ASN A 166 -1.60 9.35 -9.04
N LEU A 167 -2.04 8.27 -8.38
CA LEU A 167 -3.34 7.61 -8.58
C LEU A 167 -4.23 7.77 -7.35
N ALA A 168 -5.54 7.76 -7.56
CA ALA A 168 -6.53 7.66 -6.51
C ALA A 168 -7.68 6.73 -6.89
N ALA A 169 -8.43 6.28 -5.90
CA ALA A 169 -9.74 5.67 -6.07
C ALA A 169 -10.58 5.87 -4.81
N ARG A 170 -11.91 5.81 -4.96
CA ARG A 170 -12.84 5.67 -3.83
C ARG A 170 -13.43 4.27 -3.84
N ILE A 171 -13.44 3.64 -2.68
CA ILE A 171 -13.90 2.27 -2.49
C ILE A 171 -15.06 2.30 -1.50
N ILE A 172 -16.15 1.61 -1.82
CA ILE A 172 -17.29 1.43 -0.91
C ILE A 172 -17.30 -0.04 -0.49
N ALA A 173 -16.90 -0.32 0.75
CA ALA A 173 -16.97 -1.64 1.34
C ALA A 173 -18.36 -1.86 1.97
N ARG A 174 -18.98 -3.02 1.68
CA ARG A 174 -20.31 -3.42 2.15
C ARG A 174 -20.30 -4.86 2.64
#